data_AF-A0A067CDI0-F1
#
_entry.id   AF-A0A067CDI0-F1
#
_cell.length_a   1.000
_cell.length_b   1.000
_cell.length_c   1.000
_cell.angle_alpha   90.00
_cell.angle_beta   90.00
_cell.angle_gamma   90.00
#
_symmetry.space_group_name_H-M   'P 1'
#
loop_
_entity.id
_entity.type
_entity.pdbx_description
1 polymer ?
#
loop_
_entity_poly.entity_id
_entity_poly.type
_entity_poly.pdbx_seq_one_letter_code
_entity_poly.pdbx_strand_id
1 'polypeptide(L)'
;MRCHQFPLQNGAMHPVAAWSLDGHEIPQSARDHLHTLFYQPLHPTFLPACTWSLSRTQPPSDVLLNVHVGVSKGAGGTQFLVSGDYAFYHYMQQGINDKVTFILDRVLKTMHHRLGLGLCVSVAPDPGFVASLQPLHFGHQHRVPVPTHREIQETLVHIGDKPPRFLGSSDWIGSIEVGFVLDERYGITFRSLSCASGADLPSRAHDLALHFESQGTPVMMGGASMAYTLLGVDIHASTGDVAFLILDPHYTGPDDLVTIQTKGVACGWRKTTSFAPGSFYNFCLPQRPELH
;
A
#
# COMPACT_ATOMS: atom_id res chain seq x y z
N MET A 1 -10.18 20.65 24.68
CA MET A 1 -8.77 20.23 24.57
C MET A 1 -8.66 18.83 24.00
N ARG A 2 -7.95 18.67 22.88
CA ARG A 2 -7.65 17.37 22.26
C ARG A 2 -6.14 17.28 22.01
N CYS A 3 -5.52 16.18 22.44
CA CYS A 3 -4.09 15.92 22.25
C CYS A 3 -3.89 14.99 21.06
N HIS A 4 -2.95 15.33 20.19
CA HIS A 4 -2.54 14.56 19.03
C HIS A 4 -1.03 14.36 19.09
N GLN A 5 -0.56 13.10 19.03
CA GLN A 5 0.87 12.81 18.99
C GLN A 5 1.26 12.55 17.54
N PHE A 6 2.40 13.08 17.07
CA PHE A 6 2.84 12.95 15.68
C PHE A 6 4.25 12.36 15.64
N PRO A 7 4.47 11.24 14.93
CA PRO A 7 5.81 10.71 14.74
C PRO A 7 6.57 11.61 13.77
N LEU A 8 7.67 12.20 14.24
CA LEU A 8 8.53 13.00 13.38
C LEU A 8 9.45 12.09 12.55
N GLN A 9 9.69 12.48 11.32
CA GLN A 9 10.69 11.89 10.44
C GLN A 9 12.09 12.44 10.79
N ASN A 10 13.11 11.60 10.61
CA ASN A 10 14.53 11.98 10.64
C ASN A 10 15.08 12.59 11.96
N GLY A 11 14.69 12.06 13.13
CA GLY A 11 15.53 12.25 14.33
C GLY A 11 14.85 12.46 15.67
N ALA A 12 13.51 12.49 15.77
CA ALA A 12 12.87 12.48 17.08
C ALA A 12 12.67 11.03 17.55
N MET A 13 13.28 10.68 18.69
CA MET A 13 13.08 9.38 19.35
C MET A 13 11.65 9.20 19.87
N HIS A 14 10.92 10.31 20.05
CA HIS A 14 9.57 10.33 20.59
C HIS A 14 8.67 11.23 19.73
N PRO A 15 7.39 10.87 19.58
CA PRO A 15 6.45 11.70 18.85
C PRO A 15 6.17 13.00 19.60
N VAL A 16 5.89 14.05 18.83
CA VAL A 16 5.53 15.36 19.38
C VAL A 16 4.04 15.40 19.65
N ALA A 17 3.66 15.81 20.85
CA ALA A 17 2.27 16.10 21.19
C ALA A 17 1.92 17.55 20.80
N ALA A 18 0.82 17.72 20.06
CA ALA A 18 0.17 18.99 19.81
C ALA A 18 -1.22 18.99 20.46
N TRP A 19 -1.56 20.10 21.12
CA TRP A 19 -2.85 20.28 21.76
C TRP A 19 -3.68 21.29 20.98
N SER A 20 -4.87 20.87 20.55
CA SER A 20 -5.92 21.81 20.16
C SER A 20 -6.70 22.20 21.42
N LEU A 21 -6.74 23.49 21.73
CA LEU A 21 -7.42 24.01 22.92
C LEU A 21 -8.94 23.86 22.82
N ASP A 22 -9.47 24.14 21.64
CA ASP A 22 -10.89 24.11 21.26
C ASP A 22 -11.41 22.71 20.87
N GLY A 23 -10.52 21.74 20.67
CA GLY A 23 -10.85 20.38 20.23
C GLY A 23 -11.05 20.23 18.72
N HIS A 24 -10.91 21.31 17.95
CA HIS A 24 -10.95 21.30 16.50
C HIS A 24 -9.65 20.77 15.87
N GLU A 25 -9.68 20.45 14.58
CA GLU A 25 -8.48 20.05 13.86
C GLU A 25 -7.46 21.19 13.81
N ILE A 26 -6.17 20.85 13.87
CA ILE A 26 -5.08 21.83 13.75
C ILE A 26 -5.20 22.48 12.37
N PRO A 27 -5.40 23.81 12.26
CA PRO A 27 -5.58 24.48 10.97
C PRO A 27 -4.30 24.41 10.15
N GLN A 28 -4.42 24.51 8.82
CA GLN A 28 -3.30 24.38 7.89
C GLN A 28 -2.12 25.30 8.24
N SER A 29 -2.39 26.59 8.49
CA SER A 29 -1.36 27.55 8.87
C SER A 29 -0.56 27.15 10.12
N ALA A 30 -1.21 26.49 11.10
CA ALA A 30 -0.53 25.95 12.27
C ALA A 30 0.25 24.69 11.94
N ARG A 31 -0.24 23.83 11.03
CA ARG A 31 0.50 22.65 10.55
C ARG A 31 1.77 23.05 9.78
N ASP A 32 1.70 24.07 8.93
CA ASP A 32 2.86 24.59 8.19
C ASP A 32 3.91 25.16 9.14
N HIS A 33 3.45 25.82 10.22
CA HIS A 33 4.33 26.27 11.29
C HIS A 33 5.00 25.10 12.01
N LEU A 34 4.26 24.02 12.32
CA LEU A 34 4.81 22.80 12.92
C LEU A 34 5.84 22.11 11.99
N HIS A 35 5.59 22.09 10.68
CA HIS A 35 6.54 21.61 9.69
C HIS A 35 7.87 22.37 9.74
N THR A 36 7.78 23.69 9.77
CA THR A 36 8.95 24.56 9.89
C THR A 36 9.66 24.39 11.24
N LEU A 37 8.91 24.36 12.34
CA LEU A 37 9.43 24.29 13.70
C LEU A 37 10.18 22.97 13.98
N PHE A 38 9.66 21.85 13.48
CA PHE A 38 10.22 20.52 13.70
C PHE A 38 11.08 20.03 12.53
N TYR A 39 11.45 20.91 11.60
CA TYR A 39 12.25 20.60 10.41
C TYR A 39 11.71 19.36 9.67
N GLN A 40 10.39 19.25 9.58
CA GLN A 40 9.73 18.13 8.93
C GLN A 40 9.56 18.41 7.44
N PRO A 41 9.73 17.41 6.55
CA PRO A 41 9.38 17.55 5.14
C PRO A 41 7.94 18.07 5.00
N LEU A 42 7.65 18.84 3.94
CA LEU A 42 6.30 19.31 3.62
C LEU A 42 5.39 18.18 3.07
N HIS A 43 5.47 17.01 3.68
CA HIS A 43 4.57 15.88 3.49
C HIS A 43 3.60 15.80 4.67
N PRO A 44 2.38 15.26 4.52
CA PRO A 44 1.42 15.20 5.62
C PRO A 44 1.99 14.53 6.87
N THR A 45 2.34 15.34 7.88
CA THR A 45 2.87 14.85 9.17
C THR A 45 1.98 15.28 10.32
N PHE A 46 1.40 16.48 10.27
CA PHE A 46 0.55 17.03 11.34
C PHE A 46 -0.96 16.97 11.05
N LEU A 47 -1.38 16.10 10.12
CA LEU A 47 -2.79 15.79 9.90
C LEU A 47 -3.31 14.80 10.95
N PRO A 48 -4.58 14.86 11.40
CA PRO A 48 -5.14 13.92 12.39
C PRO A 48 -4.89 12.44 12.05
N ALA A 49 -5.03 12.14 10.77
CA ALA A 49 -4.40 11.09 9.99
C ALA A 49 -3.09 10.43 10.47
N CYS A 50 -2.08 11.28 10.62
CA CYS A 50 -0.69 10.95 10.83
C CYS A 50 -0.40 10.89 12.32
N THR A 51 -1.45 10.99 13.16
CA THR A 51 -1.28 10.88 14.59
C THR A 51 -0.79 9.49 14.94
N TRP A 52 0.29 9.46 15.71
CA TRP A 52 0.59 8.34 16.55
C TRP A 52 -0.54 8.20 17.55
N SER A 53 -1.34 7.15 17.37
CA SER A 53 -2.38 6.78 18.29
C SER A 53 -2.09 5.38 18.81
N LEU A 54 -2.05 5.23 20.13
CA LEU A 54 -2.11 3.92 20.79
C LEU A 54 -3.43 3.20 20.45
N SER A 55 -4.46 3.95 20.03
CA SER A 55 -5.76 3.46 19.55
C SER A 55 -5.91 3.65 18.04
N ARG A 56 -4.82 3.54 17.24
CA ARG A 56 -4.97 3.26 15.81
C ARG A 56 -6.05 2.18 15.67
N THR A 57 -6.97 2.30 14.72
CA THR A 57 -7.80 1.15 14.34
C THR A 57 -6.82 0.05 14.01
N GLN A 58 -6.55 -0.81 14.99
CA GLN A 58 -5.76 -1.98 14.76
C GLN A 58 -6.50 -2.70 13.64
N PRO A 59 -5.75 -3.19 12.65
CA PRO A 59 -6.40 -4.07 11.72
C PRO A 59 -7.02 -5.22 12.52
N PRO A 60 -8.05 -5.90 11.99
CA PRO A 60 -8.58 -7.11 12.56
C PRO A 60 -7.44 -7.98 13.10
N SER A 61 -7.64 -8.65 14.24
CA SER A 61 -6.56 -9.34 14.94
C SER A 61 -5.85 -10.42 14.10
N ASP A 62 -6.49 -10.86 13.02
CA ASP A 62 -6.01 -11.79 12.01
C ASP A 62 -5.27 -11.12 10.84
N VAL A 63 -5.00 -9.82 10.91
CA VAL A 63 -4.27 -9.06 9.88
C VAL A 63 -2.94 -8.57 10.46
N LEU A 64 -1.85 -9.03 9.86
CA LEU A 64 -0.50 -8.67 10.29
C LEU A 64 -0.06 -7.33 9.69
N LEU A 65 0.68 -6.56 10.48
CA LEU A 65 1.29 -5.29 10.06
C LEU A 65 2.76 -5.50 9.71
N ASN A 66 3.23 -4.77 8.69
CA ASN A 66 4.65 -4.61 8.38
C ASN A 66 5.44 -5.93 8.35
N VAL A 67 4.87 -6.98 7.75
CA VAL A 67 5.47 -8.33 7.73
C VAL A 67 6.85 -8.40 7.07
N HIS A 68 7.31 -7.33 6.42
CA HIS A 68 8.68 -7.22 5.92
C HIS A 68 9.73 -6.97 7.01
N VAL A 69 9.33 -6.47 8.18
CA VAL A 69 10.26 -6.15 9.27
C VAL A 69 10.84 -7.46 9.80
N GLY A 70 12.16 -7.62 9.70
CA GLY A 70 12.87 -8.83 10.12
C GLY A 70 13.10 -9.87 9.02
N VAL A 71 12.62 -9.62 7.80
CA VAL A 71 12.91 -10.49 6.63
C VAL A 71 14.42 -10.56 6.39
N SER A 72 14.93 -11.78 6.13
CA SER A 72 16.34 -12.05 5.85
C SER A 72 16.89 -11.23 4.68
N LYS A 73 18.20 -10.91 4.67
CA LYS A 73 18.84 -9.99 3.71
C LYS A 73 18.55 -10.29 2.22
N GLY A 74 18.51 -9.23 1.42
CA GLY A 74 18.28 -9.24 -0.02
C GLY A 74 19.53 -9.51 -0.87
N ALA A 75 19.79 -8.66 -1.86
CA ALA A 75 20.97 -8.72 -2.73
C ALA A 75 22.27 -8.32 -2.01
N GLY A 76 22.16 -7.70 -0.82
CA GLY A 76 23.33 -7.29 -0.02
C GLY A 76 23.87 -5.91 -0.40
N GLY A 77 23.06 -5.10 -1.08
CA GLY A 77 23.37 -3.73 -1.47
C GLY A 77 22.61 -2.69 -0.65
N THR A 78 22.34 -1.55 -1.27
CA THR A 78 21.57 -0.46 -0.67
C THR A 78 20.08 -0.74 -0.84
N GLN A 79 19.34 -0.68 0.27
CA GLN A 79 17.91 -0.97 0.31
C GLN A 79 17.09 0.31 0.37
N PHE A 80 16.08 0.40 -0.50
CA PHE A 80 15.07 1.45 -0.51
C PHE A 80 13.73 0.80 -0.26
N LEU A 81 13.06 1.18 0.83
CA LEU A 81 11.91 0.45 1.35
C LEU A 81 10.65 1.31 1.43
N VAL A 82 9.54 0.61 1.61
CA VAL A 82 8.37 1.11 2.31
C VAL A 82 8.78 1.86 3.60
N SER A 83 8.01 2.89 3.92
CA SER A 83 8.12 3.96 4.90
C SER A 83 6.70 4.29 5.33
N GLY A 84 6.40 4.08 6.60
CA GLY A 84 5.04 4.04 7.14
C GLY A 84 4.46 2.63 7.20
N ASP A 85 3.39 2.48 7.97
CA ASP A 85 2.77 1.18 8.25
C ASP A 85 1.85 0.72 7.12
N TYR A 86 1.79 -0.59 6.90
CA TYR A 86 0.78 -1.24 6.07
C TYR A 86 0.31 -2.54 6.71
N ALA A 87 -0.91 -2.93 6.36
CA ALA A 87 -1.50 -4.21 6.69
C ALA A 87 -1.34 -5.20 5.52
N PHE A 88 -0.97 -6.44 5.82
CA PHE A 88 -0.85 -7.51 4.83
C PHE A 88 -2.19 -8.24 4.70
N TYR A 89 -2.76 -8.19 3.50
CA TYR A 89 -3.90 -9.00 3.15
C TYR A 89 -3.52 -10.01 2.08
N HIS A 90 -4.02 -11.22 2.22
CA HIS A 90 -3.78 -12.32 1.30
C HIS A 90 -5.01 -13.20 1.13
N TYR A 91 -4.88 -14.21 0.29
CA TYR A 91 -5.94 -15.16 0.03
C TYR A 91 -6.29 -16.02 1.25
N MET A 92 -7.52 -16.52 1.28
CA MET A 92 -8.06 -17.37 2.34
C MET A 92 -8.15 -16.70 3.73
N GLN A 93 -7.87 -15.40 3.80
CA GLN A 93 -7.99 -14.65 5.04
C GLN A 93 -9.46 -14.42 5.37
N GLN A 94 -9.78 -14.42 6.66
CA GLN A 94 -11.12 -14.16 7.18
C GLN A 94 -12.20 -15.14 6.65
N GLY A 95 -11.79 -16.36 6.28
CA GLY A 95 -12.70 -17.42 5.85
C GLY A 95 -13.23 -17.28 4.42
N ILE A 96 -12.63 -16.41 3.61
CA ILE A 96 -13.09 -16.11 2.25
C ILE A 96 -12.25 -16.89 1.24
N ASN A 97 -12.87 -17.69 0.38
CA ASN A 97 -12.15 -18.34 -0.71
C ASN A 97 -12.07 -17.42 -1.94
N ASP A 98 -10.98 -16.66 -2.02
CA ASP A 98 -10.75 -15.56 -2.96
C ASP A 98 -9.64 -15.83 -4.00
N LYS A 99 -9.24 -17.11 -4.16
CA LYS A 99 -8.07 -17.58 -4.93
C LYS A 99 -7.93 -17.11 -6.39
N VAL A 100 -8.97 -16.54 -6.99
CA VAL A 100 -9.01 -16.21 -8.43
C VAL A 100 -9.45 -14.77 -8.72
N THR A 101 -9.94 -14.01 -7.74
CA THR A 101 -10.78 -12.83 -8.04
C THR A 101 -10.48 -11.57 -7.20
N PHE A 102 -9.66 -11.65 -6.14
CA PHE A 102 -9.54 -10.54 -5.18
C PHE A 102 -8.11 -10.05 -4.92
N ILE A 103 -7.14 -10.42 -5.76
CA ILE A 103 -5.75 -9.97 -5.60
C ILE A 103 -5.65 -8.45 -5.49
N LEU A 104 -6.47 -7.74 -6.24
CA LEU A 104 -6.53 -6.31 -6.27
C LEU A 104 -7.12 -5.71 -5.00
N ASP A 105 -8.20 -6.28 -4.48
CA ASP A 105 -8.79 -5.84 -3.22
C ASP A 105 -7.75 -5.95 -2.11
N ARG A 106 -6.96 -7.03 -2.08
CA ARG A 106 -5.85 -7.23 -1.13
C ARG A 106 -4.71 -6.23 -1.32
N VAL A 107 -4.31 -5.95 -2.58
CA VAL A 107 -3.30 -4.94 -2.92
C VAL A 107 -3.79 -3.53 -2.54
N LEU A 108 -5.02 -3.16 -2.92
CA LEU A 108 -5.62 -1.87 -2.59
C LEU A 108 -5.78 -1.70 -1.08
N LYS A 109 -6.18 -2.73 -0.33
CA LYS A 109 -6.21 -2.68 1.15
C LYS A 109 -4.84 -2.36 1.74
N THR A 110 -3.80 -3.00 1.21
CA THR A 110 -2.41 -2.78 1.63
C THR A 110 -1.96 -1.35 1.33
N MET A 111 -2.27 -0.85 0.13
CA MET A 111 -1.96 0.51 -0.32
C MET A 111 -2.73 1.59 0.45
N HIS A 112 -4.02 1.36 0.66
CA HIS A 112 -4.98 2.25 1.30
C HIS A 112 -4.65 2.50 2.77
N HIS A 113 -4.25 1.45 3.53
CA HIS A 113 -3.77 1.61 4.90
C HIS A 113 -2.60 2.61 4.96
N ARG A 114 -1.63 2.51 4.04
CA ARG A 114 -0.40 3.29 4.09
C ARG A 114 -0.58 4.76 3.68
N LEU A 115 -1.54 5.05 2.79
CA LEU A 115 -1.88 6.41 2.40
C LEU A 115 -2.70 7.15 3.47
N GLY A 116 -2.83 6.57 4.66
CA GLY A 116 -3.56 7.13 5.78
C GLY A 116 -5.06 6.85 5.73
N LEU A 117 -5.58 6.18 4.70
CA LEU A 117 -7.03 6.02 4.54
C LEU A 117 -7.65 4.94 5.45
N GLY A 118 -6.84 4.22 6.22
CA GLY A 118 -7.22 3.59 7.49
C GLY A 118 -8.54 2.81 7.51
N LEU A 119 -8.62 1.65 6.84
CA LEU A 119 -9.38 0.51 7.35
C LEU A 119 -9.03 -0.79 6.63
N CYS A 120 -9.48 -1.87 7.24
CA CYS A 120 -9.14 -3.24 6.95
C CYS A 120 -10.43 -3.98 6.65
N VAL A 121 -10.60 -4.49 5.44
CA VAL A 121 -11.86 -5.13 5.05
C VAL A 121 -11.66 -6.62 4.84
N SER A 122 -12.65 -7.38 5.32
CA SER A 122 -12.96 -8.76 4.94
C SER A 122 -14.20 -8.71 4.06
N VAL A 123 -14.17 -9.30 2.86
CA VAL A 123 -15.36 -9.40 2.00
C VAL A 123 -15.85 -10.86 1.98
N ALA A 124 -16.73 -11.22 2.92
CA ALA A 124 -17.39 -12.53 2.89
C ALA A 124 -18.41 -12.63 1.75
N PRO A 125 -18.54 -13.80 1.10
CA PRO A 125 -19.47 -14.00 0.00
C PRO A 125 -20.83 -14.40 0.58
N ASP A 126 -21.61 -13.45 1.09
CA ASP A 126 -23.02 -13.70 1.34
C ASP A 126 -23.84 -12.41 1.17
N PRO A 127 -24.97 -12.43 0.41
CA PRO A 127 -25.73 -11.22 0.08
C PRO A 127 -26.60 -10.69 1.24
N GLY A 128 -26.32 -11.08 2.49
CA GLY A 128 -27.21 -10.84 3.63
C GLY A 128 -26.58 -10.18 4.86
N PHE A 129 -25.29 -9.85 4.88
CA PHE A 129 -24.65 -9.36 6.11
C PHE A 129 -24.18 -7.91 6.02
N VAL A 130 -24.85 -7.04 6.78
CA VAL A 130 -24.45 -5.63 6.99
C VAL A 130 -23.37 -5.60 8.05
N ALA A 131 -22.11 -5.39 7.66
CA ALA A 131 -21.02 -5.23 8.62
C ALA A 131 -21.07 -3.82 9.25
N SER A 132 -21.17 -3.80 10.58
CA SER A 132 -21.09 -2.63 11.45
C SER A 132 -19.68 -2.03 11.43
N LEU A 133 -19.56 -0.73 11.10
CA LEU A 133 -18.29 0.00 11.00
C LEU A 133 -18.29 1.18 11.99
N GLN A 134 -17.26 1.29 12.83
CA GLN A 134 -16.97 2.51 13.59
C GLN A 134 -15.80 3.29 12.96
N PRO A 135 -15.89 4.63 12.82
CA PRO A 135 -15.12 5.32 11.80
C PRO A 135 -13.97 6.22 12.32
N LEU A 136 -12.89 6.37 11.55
CA LEU A 136 -11.83 7.37 11.78
C LEU A 136 -11.86 8.51 10.74
N HIS A 137 -11.52 9.72 11.20
CA HIS A 137 -11.73 11.00 10.52
C HIS A 137 -10.47 11.45 9.78
N PHE A 138 -10.60 11.77 8.50
CA PHE A 138 -9.73 12.70 7.78
C PHE A 138 -10.57 13.88 7.30
N GLY A 139 -10.03 15.08 7.46
CA GLY A 139 -10.70 16.34 7.18
C GLY A 139 -11.31 16.39 5.77
N HIS A 140 -12.63 16.57 5.74
CA HIS A 140 -13.47 17.01 4.63
C HIS A 140 -13.00 16.63 3.21
N GLN A 141 -13.21 15.37 2.83
CA GLN A 141 -14.26 14.93 1.89
C GLN A 141 -14.36 13.39 1.99
N HIS A 142 -15.54 12.90 2.36
CA HIS A 142 -16.00 11.49 2.39
C HIS A 142 -14.97 10.36 2.62
N ARG A 143 -15.13 9.67 3.77
CA ARG A 143 -14.52 8.38 4.09
C ARG A 143 -14.87 7.32 3.05
N VAL A 144 -13.99 7.09 2.08
CA VAL A 144 -14.19 6.02 1.10
C VAL A 144 -13.56 4.74 1.68
N PRO A 145 -14.36 3.70 2.02
CA PRO A 145 -13.80 2.42 2.44
C PRO A 145 -12.96 1.82 1.31
N VAL A 146 -12.15 0.81 1.64
CA VAL A 146 -11.56 -0.07 0.62
C VAL A 146 -12.69 -0.59 -0.28
N PRO A 147 -12.51 -0.57 -1.61
CA PRO A 147 -13.59 -0.87 -2.52
C PRO A 147 -13.75 -2.39 -2.61
N THR A 148 -14.98 -2.87 -2.55
CA THR A 148 -15.30 -4.26 -2.88
C THR A 148 -14.96 -4.55 -4.35
N HIS A 149 -14.84 -5.83 -4.72
CA HIS A 149 -14.63 -6.20 -6.12
C HIS A 149 -15.71 -5.62 -7.05
N ARG A 150 -16.98 -5.63 -6.61
CA ARG A 150 -18.10 -5.05 -7.34
C ARG A 150 -17.90 -3.57 -7.59
N GLU A 151 -17.47 -2.85 -6.56
CA GLU A 151 -17.21 -1.41 -6.59
C GLU A 151 -16.03 -1.04 -7.50
N ILE A 152 -14.99 -1.87 -7.55
CA ILE A 152 -13.87 -1.75 -8.48
C ILE A 152 -14.37 -1.90 -9.92
N GLN A 153 -15.18 -2.92 -10.18
CA GLN A 153 -15.76 -3.14 -11.51
C GLN A 153 -16.67 -1.98 -11.92
N GLU A 154 -17.51 -1.50 -11.00
CA GLU A 154 -18.35 -0.32 -11.21
C GLU A 154 -17.53 0.91 -11.55
N THR A 155 -16.42 1.15 -10.84
CA THR A 155 -15.50 2.24 -11.15
C THR A 155 -14.94 2.13 -12.55
N LEU A 156 -14.40 0.96 -12.93
CA LEU A 156 -13.80 0.78 -14.26
C LEU A 156 -14.80 0.87 -15.41
N VAL A 157 -16.04 0.45 -15.19
CA VAL A 157 -17.12 0.63 -16.17
C VAL A 157 -17.58 2.09 -16.22
N HIS A 158 -17.66 2.76 -15.06
CA HIS A 158 -18.09 4.14 -14.95
C HIS A 158 -17.16 5.10 -15.71
N ILE A 159 -15.84 4.93 -15.56
CA ILE A 159 -14.84 5.75 -16.26
C ILE A 159 -14.65 5.36 -17.74
N GLY A 160 -15.36 4.33 -18.22
CA GLY A 160 -15.32 3.87 -19.61
C GLY A 160 -14.12 2.99 -20.00
N ASP A 161 -13.30 2.55 -19.04
CA ASP A 161 -12.17 1.63 -19.28
C ASP A 161 -12.65 0.22 -19.63
N LYS A 162 -13.72 -0.26 -18.96
CA LYS A 162 -14.29 -1.59 -19.18
C LYS A 162 -15.74 -1.53 -19.71
N PRO A 163 -16.16 -2.50 -20.53
CA PRO A 163 -17.53 -2.56 -21.02
C PRO A 163 -18.51 -2.99 -19.90
N PRO A 164 -19.82 -2.68 -19.99
CA PRO A 164 -20.82 -3.05 -18.96
C PRO A 164 -20.85 -4.53 -18.58
N ARG A 165 -20.50 -5.44 -19.51
CA ARG A 165 -20.41 -6.89 -19.24
C ARG A 165 -19.32 -7.28 -18.23
N PHE A 166 -18.41 -6.37 -17.91
CA PHE A 166 -17.36 -6.59 -16.90
C PHE A 166 -17.95 -6.61 -15.48
N LEU A 167 -19.12 -5.99 -15.26
CA LEU A 167 -19.78 -6.03 -13.96
C LEU A 167 -20.17 -7.46 -13.58
N GLY A 168 -19.69 -7.93 -12.43
CA GLY A 168 -19.92 -9.29 -11.95
C GLY A 168 -19.08 -10.37 -12.64
N SER A 169 -18.18 -10.02 -13.56
CA SER A 169 -17.26 -10.99 -14.16
C SER A 169 -16.16 -11.41 -13.18
N SER A 170 -15.40 -12.45 -13.53
CA SER A 170 -14.18 -12.87 -12.82
C SER A 170 -12.92 -12.50 -13.62
N ASP A 171 -13.03 -11.52 -14.52
CA ASP A 171 -11.94 -11.09 -15.38
C ASP A 171 -10.86 -10.37 -14.56
N TRP A 172 -9.61 -10.59 -14.93
CA TRP A 172 -8.47 -9.98 -14.25
C TRP A 172 -8.27 -8.54 -14.72
N ILE A 173 -7.69 -7.71 -13.86
CA ILE A 173 -7.21 -6.39 -14.22
C ILE A 173 -5.72 -6.25 -13.91
N GLY A 174 -5.05 -5.35 -14.63
CA GLY A 174 -3.62 -5.11 -14.49
C GLY A 174 -3.29 -3.90 -13.62
N SER A 175 -2.00 -3.57 -13.61
CA SER A 175 -1.45 -2.44 -12.85
C SER A 175 -2.04 -1.09 -13.25
N ILE A 176 -2.43 -0.91 -14.51
CA ILE A 176 -3.01 0.33 -15.01
C ILE A 176 -4.39 0.55 -14.40
N GLU A 177 -5.25 -0.47 -14.45
CA GLU A 177 -6.59 -0.36 -13.90
C GLU A 177 -6.58 -0.20 -12.37
N VAL A 178 -5.58 -0.75 -11.66
CA VAL A 178 -5.34 -0.43 -10.24
C VAL A 178 -5.16 1.07 -10.04
N GLY A 179 -4.35 1.70 -10.88
CA GLY A 179 -4.11 3.14 -10.86
C GLY A 179 -5.38 3.94 -11.12
N PHE A 180 -6.20 3.55 -12.10
CA PHE A 180 -7.48 4.22 -12.38
C PHE A 180 -8.45 4.15 -11.20
N VAL A 181 -8.51 3.02 -10.50
CA VAL A 181 -9.35 2.88 -9.30
C VAL A 181 -8.82 3.74 -8.15
N LEU A 182 -7.50 3.83 -7.99
CA LEU A 182 -6.87 4.70 -7.00
C LEU A 182 -7.19 6.17 -7.25
N ASP A 183 -7.10 6.61 -8.50
CA ASP A 183 -7.37 7.99 -8.90
C ASP A 183 -8.85 8.34 -8.72
N GLU A 184 -9.76 7.55 -9.32
CA GLU A 184 -11.19 7.84 -9.33
C GLU A 184 -11.83 7.80 -7.93
N ARG A 185 -11.46 6.80 -7.10
CA ARG A 185 -12.10 6.61 -5.79
C ARG A 185 -11.46 7.41 -4.67
N TYR A 186 -10.19 7.73 -4.79
CA TYR A 186 -9.42 8.28 -3.67
C TYR A 186 -8.64 9.54 -4.02
N GLY A 187 -8.66 10.01 -5.27
CA GLY A 187 -7.85 11.13 -5.73
C GLY A 187 -6.34 10.84 -5.65
N ILE A 188 -5.95 9.57 -5.64
CA ILE A 188 -4.55 9.15 -5.58
C ILE A 188 -4.05 8.98 -7.00
N THR A 189 -3.28 9.96 -7.47
CA THR A 189 -2.59 9.86 -8.75
C THR A 189 -1.50 8.77 -8.70
N PHE A 190 -1.11 8.26 -9.86
CA PHE A 190 -0.11 7.20 -9.95
C PHE A 190 0.83 7.41 -11.13
N ARG A 191 2.05 6.90 -10.99
CA ARG A 191 2.99 6.74 -12.11
C ARG A 191 2.95 5.30 -12.57
N SER A 192 3.03 5.10 -13.88
CA SER A 192 3.16 3.77 -14.47
C SER A 192 4.59 3.54 -14.96
N LEU A 193 5.15 2.37 -14.68
CA LEU A 193 6.36 1.88 -15.31
C LEU A 193 6.04 0.57 -16.05
N SER A 194 6.74 0.31 -17.14
CA SER A 194 6.61 -0.94 -17.89
C SER A 194 7.98 -1.50 -18.27
N CYS A 195 8.03 -2.83 -18.33
CA CYS A 195 9.13 -3.63 -18.84
C CYS A 195 8.55 -4.58 -19.89
N ALA A 196 9.09 -4.54 -21.11
CA ALA A 196 8.67 -5.46 -22.16
C ALA A 196 9.09 -6.91 -21.87
N SER A 197 10.15 -7.08 -21.06
CA SER A 197 10.72 -8.36 -20.68
C SER A 197 11.11 -8.38 -19.19
N GLY A 198 10.97 -9.55 -18.55
CA GLY A 198 11.45 -9.78 -17.19
C GLY A 198 12.98 -9.66 -17.07
N ALA A 199 13.71 -9.85 -18.17
CA ALA A 199 15.15 -9.61 -18.21
C ALA A 199 15.51 -8.13 -18.01
N ASP A 200 14.57 -7.22 -18.31
CA ASP A 200 14.77 -5.77 -18.19
C ASP A 200 14.40 -5.24 -16.80
N LEU A 201 13.91 -6.06 -15.87
CA LEU A 201 13.54 -5.62 -14.52
C LEU A 201 14.67 -4.88 -13.77
N PRO A 202 15.96 -5.24 -13.89
CA PRO A 202 17.05 -4.46 -13.30
C PRO A 202 17.07 -3.01 -13.77
N SER A 203 16.64 -2.71 -15.01
CA SER A 203 16.62 -1.35 -15.54
C SER A 203 15.64 -0.42 -14.81
N ARG A 204 14.65 -0.96 -14.08
CA ARG A 204 13.69 -0.18 -13.28
C ARG A 204 14.14 0.03 -11.84
N ALA A 205 15.26 -0.57 -11.41
CA ALA A 205 15.67 -0.56 -10.02
C ALA A 205 15.86 0.86 -9.46
N HIS A 206 16.46 1.76 -10.25
CA HIS A 206 16.66 3.16 -9.85
C HIS A 206 15.35 3.96 -9.83
N ASP A 207 14.44 3.74 -10.79
CA ASP A 207 13.11 4.37 -10.77
C ASP A 207 12.33 3.97 -9.50
N LEU A 208 12.40 2.69 -9.13
CA LEU A 208 11.77 2.16 -7.92
C LEU A 208 12.46 2.68 -6.65
N ALA A 209 13.79 2.78 -6.63
CA ALA A 209 14.52 3.35 -5.50
C ALA A 209 14.11 4.80 -5.23
N LEU A 210 14.07 5.63 -6.29
CA LEU A 210 13.59 7.01 -6.22
C LEU A 210 12.13 7.08 -5.75
N HIS A 211 11.29 6.15 -6.17
CA HIS A 211 9.90 6.07 -5.70
C HIS A 211 9.81 5.76 -4.20
N PHE A 212 10.56 4.77 -3.72
CA PHE A 212 10.54 4.44 -2.30
C PHE A 212 11.12 5.55 -1.41
N GLU A 213 12.12 6.28 -1.91
CA GLU A 213 12.70 7.43 -1.23
C GLU A 213 11.78 8.65 -1.20
N SER A 214 11.24 9.06 -2.35
CA SER A 214 10.43 10.29 -2.47
C SER A 214 8.96 10.10 -2.09
N GLN A 215 8.36 9.00 -2.51
CA GLN A 215 6.95 8.73 -2.26
C GLN A 215 6.79 7.81 -1.08
N GLY A 216 7.61 6.75 -1.01
CA GLY A 216 7.38 5.69 -0.04
C GLY A 216 5.90 5.31 -0.07
N THR A 217 5.45 4.67 -1.14
CA THR A 217 4.17 3.95 -1.19
C THR A 217 4.46 2.53 -1.70
N PRO A 218 3.65 1.51 -1.37
CA PRO A 218 3.88 0.18 -1.92
C PRO A 218 3.67 0.27 -3.44
N VAL A 219 4.22 -0.67 -4.20
CA VAL A 219 4.11 -0.67 -5.66
C VAL A 219 3.43 -1.95 -6.10
N MET A 220 2.35 -1.87 -6.86
CA MET A 220 1.75 -3.07 -7.45
C MET A 220 2.55 -3.43 -8.69
N MET A 221 3.00 -4.68 -8.80
CA MET A 221 3.69 -5.22 -9.97
C MET A 221 2.82 -6.33 -10.56
N GLY A 222 2.43 -6.19 -11.84
CA GLY A 222 1.63 -7.18 -12.57
C GLY A 222 2.37 -7.67 -13.81
N GLY A 223 2.41 -8.99 -14.01
CA GLY A 223 3.03 -9.60 -15.19
C GLY A 223 3.14 -11.11 -15.08
N ALA A 224 3.26 -11.81 -16.22
CA ALA A 224 3.27 -13.27 -16.28
C ALA A 224 2.07 -13.95 -15.58
N SER A 225 0.88 -13.35 -15.69
CA SER A 225 -0.34 -13.79 -14.97
C SER A 225 -0.20 -13.84 -13.45
N MET A 226 0.72 -13.06 -12.89
CA MET A 226 0.91 -12.89 -11.44
C MET A 226 0.82 -11.41 -11.10
N ALA A 227 0.36 -11.13 -9.88
CA ALA A 227 0.45 -9.81 -9.28
C ALA A 227 1.14 -9.91 -7.90
N TYR A 228 1.99 -8.94 -7.62
CA TYR A 228 2.73 -8.82 -6.38
C TYR A 228 2.65 -7.39 -5.87
N THR A 229 2.86 -7.21 -4.57
CA THR A 229 3.16 -5.89 -4.01
C THR A 229 4.66 -5.82 -3.74
N LEU A 230 5.34 -4.82 -4.31
CA LEU A 230 6.72 -4.50 -3.95
C LEU A 230 6.72 -3.58 -2.73
N LEU A 231 7.54 -3.95 -1.77
CA LEU A 231 7.80 -3.18 -0.55
C LEU A 231 9.20 -2.57 -0.54
N GLY A 232 10.03 -2.86 -1.54
CA GLY A 232 11.36 -2.30 -1.61
C GLY A 232 12.19 -2.87 -2.75
N VAL A 233 13.34 -2.24 -2.96
CA VAL A 233 14.38 -2.65 -3.90
C VAL A 233 15.74 -2.66 -3.19
N ASP A 234 16.57 -3.65 -3.49
CA ASP A 234 17.95 -3.80 -3.02
C ASP A 234 18.87 -3.79 -4.25
N ILE A 235 19.82 -2.85 -4.29
CA ILE A 235 20.72 -2.62 -5.42
C ILE A 235 22.16 -2.77 -4.95
N HIS A 236 22.86 -3.79 -5.46
CA HIS A 236 24.25 -4.03 -5.15
C HIS A 236 25.17 -3.21 -6.08
N ALA A 237 25.78 -2.14 -5.57
CA ALA A 237 26.51 -1.17 -6.38
C ALA A 237 27.66 -1.76 -7.22
N SER A 238 28.38 -2.78 -6.71
CA SER A 238 29.52 -3.34 -7.43
C SER A 238 29.18 -4.47 -8.42
N THR A 239 28.13 -5.26 -8.17
CA THR A 239 27.76 -6.39 -9.05
C THR A 239 26.62 -6.02 -10.00
N GLY A 240 25.87 -4.96 -9.69
CA GLY A 240 24.63 -4.64 -10.38
C GLY A 240 23.48 -5.58 -10.05
N ASP A 241 23.64 -6.47 -9.07
CA ASP A 241 22.57 -7.38 -8.65
C ASP A 241 21.39 -6.59 -8.06
N VAL A 242 20.18 -6.94 -8.50
CA VAL A 242 18.94 -6.32 -8.04
C VAL A 242 18.03 -7.39 -7.43
N ALA A 243 17.46 -7.08 -6.27
CA ALA A 243 16.37 -7.85 -5.68
C ALA A 243 15.18 -6.95 -5.35
N PHE A 244 13.97 -7.49 -5.50
CA PHE A 244 12.74 -6.85 -5.08
C PHE A 244 12.23 -7.53 -3.80
N LEU A 245 11.80 -6.72 -2.83
CA LEU A 245 11.12 -7.22 -1.64
C LEU A 245 9.65 -7.40 -1.98
N ILE A 246 9.24 -8.67 -2.09
CA ILE A 246 7.93 -9.08 -2.56
C ILE A 246 7.03 -9.35 -1.37
N LEU A 247 5.79 -8.89 -1.47
CA LEU A 247 4.66 -9.30 -0.66
C LEU A 247 3.65 -9.97 -1.58
N ASP A 248 3.46 -11.27 -1.40
CA ASP A 248 2.66 -12.13 -2.25
C ASP A 248 1.23 -12.26 -1.72
N PRO A 249 0.24 -11.63 -2.40
CA PRO A 249 -1.16 -11.72 -1.99
C PRO A 249 -1.78 -13.10 -2.23
N HIS A 250 -1.12 -14.00 -2.97
CA HIS A 250 -1.62 -15.36 -3.22
C HIS A 250 -1.42 -16.33 -2.06
N TYR A 251 -0.71 -15.89 -1.02
CA TYR A 251 -0.47 -16.71 0.17
C TYR A 251 -1.80 -17.18 0.77
N THR A 252 -1.89 -18.48 1.07
CA THR A 252 -3.10 -19.11 1.63
C THR A 252 -2.85 -19.82 2.95
N GLY A 253 -1.69 -19.58 3.56
CA GLY A 253 -1.31 -20.21 4.83
C GLY A 253 -1.83 -19.42 6.03
N PRO A 254 -1.43 -19.81 7.25
CA PRO A 254 -1.84 -19.14 8.48
C PRO A 254 -1.29 -17.71 8.60
N ASP A 255 -1.96 -16.86 9.35
CA ASP A 255 -1.51 -15.52 9.74
C ASP A 255 -0.35 -15.58 10.77
N ASP A 256 0.73 -16.26 10.40
CA ASP A 256 1.92 -16.49 11.23
C ASP A 256 3.15 -15.84 10.60
N LEU A 257 3.79 -14.94 11.36
CA LEU A 257 4.92 -14.15 10.88
C LEU A 257 6.10 -15.02 10.44
N VAL A 258 6.40 -16.09 11.18
CA VAL A 258 7.51 -16.99 10.86
C VAL A 258 7.28 -17.69 9.52
N THR A 259 6.07 -18.20 9.31
CA THR A 259 5.67 -18.85 8.06
C THR A 259 5.70 -17.85 6.90
N ILE A 260 5.16 -16.65 7.07
CA ILE A 260 5.10 -15.61 6.04
C ILE A 260 6.49 -15.14 5.60
N GLN A 261 7.42 -15.00 6.55
CA GLN A 261 8.81 -14.59 6.29
C GLN A 261 9.72 -15.74 5.85
N THR A 262 9.23 -16.98 5.85
CA THR A 262 10.01 -18.11 5.35
C THR A 262 10.31 -17.89 3.87
N LYS A 263 11.57 -18.10 3.49
CA LYS A 263 12.07 -17.77 2.15
C LYS A 263 11.23 -18.43 1.07
N GLY A 264 10.68 -17.60 0.16
CA GLY A 264 9.87 -18.05 -0.97
C GLY A 264 8.40 -18.32 -0.65
N VAL A 265 7.92 -17.95 0.55
CA VAL A 265 6.54 -18.18 0.96
C VAL A 265 5.63 -17.00 0.63
N ALA A 266 5.76 -15.87 1.33
CA ALA A 266 4.84 -14.75 1.15
C ALA A 266 5.50 -13.37 1.20
N CYS A 267 6.39 -13.14 2.17
CA CYS A 267 7.14 -11.89 2.27
C CYS A 267 8.64 -12.17 2.23
N GLY A 268 9.32 -11.70 1.18
CA GLY A 268 10.74 -12.03 1.00
C GLY A 268 11.41 -11.34 -0.17
N TRP A 269 12.73 -11.22 -0.10
CA TRP A 269 13.53 -10.75 -1.22
C TRP A 269 13.60 -11.79 -2.33
N ARG A 270 13.32 -11.35 -3.56
CA ARG A 270 13.45 -12.15 -4.79
C ARG A 270 14.37 -11.43 -5.75
N LYS A 271 15.43 -12.11 -6.21
CA LYS A 271 16.31 -11.59 -7.28
C LYS A 271 15.48 -11.37 -8.54
N THR A 272 15.77 -10.32 -9.30
CA THR A 272 15.10 -10.03 -10.58
C THR A 272 15.25 -11.17 -11.59
N THR A 273 16.33 -11.94 -11.51
CA THR A 273 16.57 -13.15 -12.31
C THR A 273 15.61 -14.32 -12.01
N SER A 274 14.82 -14.24 -10.93
CA SER A 274 13.80 -15.24 -10.59
C SER A 274 12.43 -14.99 -11.25
N PHE A 275 12.28 -13.86 -11.95
CA PHE A 275 11.07 -13.54 -12.72
C PHE A 275 11.20 -14.05 -14.16
N ALA A 276 10.07 -14.29 -14.82
CA ALA A 276 10.05 -14.89 -16.15
C ALA A 276 10.62 -13.92 -17.19
N PRO A 277 11.77 -14.23 -17.84
CA PRO A 277 12.42 -13.27 -18.72
C PRO A 277 11.59 -12.98 -19.98
N GLY A 278 10.81 -13.94 -20.48
CA GLY A 278 9.97 -13.76 -21.67
C GLY A 278 8.66 -13.01 -21.43
N SER A 279 8.38 -12.55 -20.22
CA SER A 279 7.11 -11.90 -19.87
C SER A 279 7.27 -10.40 -19.68
N PHE A 280 6.24 -9.63 -20.04
CA PHE A 280 6.17 -8.22 -19.69
C PHE A 280 5.76 -8.04 -18.22
N TYR A 281 6.16 -6.91 -17.64
CA TYR A 281 5.78 -6.48 -16.29
C TYR A 281 5.40 -5.01 -16.28
N ASN A 282 4.30 -4.67 -15.63
CA ASN A 282 3.86 -3.31 -15.39
C ASN A 282 3.86 -3.02 -13.90
N PHE A 283 4.03 -1.74 -13.56
CA PHE A 283 4.07 -1.28 -12.18
C PHE A 283 3.14 -0.09 -12.00
N CYS A 284 2.33 -0.12 -10.95
CA CYS A 284 1.57 1.03 -10.46
C CYS A 284 2.28 1.59 -9.23
N LEU A 285 2.72 2.84 -9.34
CA LEU A 285 3.46 3.58 -8.31
C LEU A 285 2.55 4.71 -7.79
N PRO A 286 1.76 4.50 -6.72
CA PRO A 286 0.84 5.52 -6.19
C PRO A 286 1.63 6.72 -5.66
N GLN A 287 1.23 7.94 -6.01
CA GLN A 287 1.85 9.15 -5.50
C GLN A 287 1.12 9.60 -4.22
N ARG A 288 1.85 10.11 -3.23
CA ARG A 288 1.23 10.74 -2.07
C ARG A 288 0.58 12.06 -2.53
N PRO A 289 -0.63 12.40 -2.06
CA PRO A 289 -1.22 13.71 -2.34
C PRO A 289 -0.27 14.83 -1.89
N GLU A 290 -0.07 15.82 -2.75
CA GLU A 290 0.62 17.05 -2.37
C GLU A 290 -0.30 17.88 -1.47
N LEU A 291 0.25 18.42 -0.38
CA LEU A 291 -0.47 19.41 0.42
C LEU A 291 -0.26 20.78 -0.23
N HIS A 292 -1.32 21.32 -0.83
CA HIS A 292 -1.42 22.74 -1.16
C HIS A 292 -1.97 23.51 0.03
#